data_AF-A0A6H9S2T6-F1
#
_entry.id   AF-A0A6H9S2T6-F1
#
_cell.length_a   1.000
_cell.length_b   1.000
_cell.length_c   1.000
_cell.angle_alpha   90.00
_cell.angle_beta   90.00
_cell.angle_gamma   90.00
#
_symmetry.space_group_name_H-M   'P 1'
#
loop_
_entity.id
_entity.type
_entity.pdbx_description
1 polymer ?
#
loop_
_entity_poly.entity_id
_entity_poly.type
_entity_poly.pdbx_seq_one_letter_code
_entity_poly.pdbx_strand_id
1 'polypeptide(L)'
;AFDGQLLRVSQTQVLDRQPLPDTLQAPLGSLWKLFVYAWLVDTDAREPVYECRGESKEEVYCCNAGQSIGRDQALVKSCGLYFEPQRLGLSASNWRDYWQARQAPAWLLDLPTLQPQTQVPVVQLLKALATLPAQEQARRVLLDVALSAADGRLVGELGSRLRVKTW
;
A
#
# COMPACT_ATOMS: atom_id res chain seq x y z
N ALA A 1 -5.80 12.48 11.92
CA ALA A 1 -5.50 11.32 12.78
C ALA A 1 -6.53 10.23 12.49
N PHE A 2 -6.28 8.96 12.84
CA PHE A 2 -7.25 7.88 12.69
C PHE A 2 -8.23 7.89 13.88
N ASP A 3 -9.52 8.06 13.61
CA ASP A 3 -10.53 8.32 14.65
C ASP A 3 -11.18 7.04 15.23
N GLY A 4 -10.80 5.85 14.75
CA GLY A 4 -11.20 4.58 15.38
C GLY A 4 -12.67 4.21 15.23
N GLN A 5 -13.38 4.76 14.24
CA GLN A 5 -14.82 4.57 14.06
C GLN A 5 -15.14 3.70 12.84
N LEU A 6 -16.12 2.81 13.00
CA LEU A 6 -16.83 2.14 11.92
C LEU A 6 -18.08 2.95 11.58
N LEU A 7 -18.18 3.37 10.31
CA LEU A 7 -19.31 4.13 9.81
C LEU A 7 -20.19 3.22 8.94
N ARG A 8 -21.50 3.23 9.21
CA ARG A 8 -22.49 2.73 8.24
C ARG A 8 -23.01 3.91 7.46
N VAL A 9 -22.87 3.90 6.15
CA VAL A 9 -23.26 5.00 5.27
C VAL A 9 -24.31 4.54 4.27
N SER A 10 -25.26 5.41 3.97
CA SER A 10 -26.07 5.32 2.75
C SER A 10 -25.41 6.18 1.66
N GLN A 11 -26.06 6.28 0.49
CA GLN A 11 -25.59 7.16 -0.59
C GLN A 11 -25.53 8.64 -0.20
N THR A 12 -26.29 9.08 0.82
CA THR A 12 -26.45 10.51 1.14
C THR A 12 -26.16 10.87 2.58
N GLN A 13 -26.04 9.91 3.50
CA GLN A 13 -25.85 10.20 4.92
C GLN A 13 -25.13 9.08 5.68
N VAL A 14 -24.57 9.44 6.84
CA VAL A 14 -24.09 8.48 7.83
C VAL A 14 -25.29 7.98 8.62
N LEU A 15 -25.53 6.68 8.57
CA LEU A 15 -26.62 5.99 9.27
C LEU A 15 -26.25 5.63 10.70
N ASP A 16 -24.98 5.28 10.95
CA ASP A 16 -24.51 4.85 12.26
C ASP A 16 -23.01 5.10 12.43
N ARG A 17 -22.60 5.30 13.68
CA ARG A 17 -21.20 5.46 14.10
C ARG A 17 -20.95 4.58 15.30
N GLN A 18 -20.07 3.61 15.12
CA GLN A 18 -19.69 2.68 16.19
C GLN A 18 -18.18 2.67 16.35
N PRO A 19 -17.64 2.35 17.53
CA PRO A 19 -16.23 2.04 17.66
C PRO A 19 -15.84 0.90 16.72
N LEU A 20 -14.68 1.01 16.06
CA LEU A 20 -14.16 -0.09 15.27
C LEU A 20 -13.84 -1.28 16.20
N PRO A 21 -14.41 -2.48 15.99
CA PRO A 21 -14.16 -3.60 16.87
C PRO A 21 -12.70 -4.03 16.86
N ASP A 22 -12.10 -4.22 18.03
CA ASP A 22 -10.72 -4.70 18.17
C ASP A 22 -10.53 -6.15 17.67
N THR A 23 -11.64 -6.89 17.54
CA THR A 23 -11.67 -8.27 17.03
C THR A 23 -11.78 -8.34 15.51
N LEU A 24 -11.98 -7.22 14.81
CA LEU A 24 -12.10 -7.21 13.36
C LEU A 24 -10.74 -7.47 12.72
N GLN A 25 -10.65 -8.56 11.96
CA GLN A 25 -9.46 -9.01 11.25
C GLN A 25 -9.68 -8.92 9.74
N ALA A 26 -8.61 -8.67 9.00
CA ALA A 26 -8.60 -8.76 7.54
C ALA A 26 -7.25 -9.28 7.01
N PRO A 27 -7.23 -9.97 5.85
CA PRO A 27 -5.97 -10.26 5.16
C PRO A 27 -5.31 -8.95 4.69
N LEU A 28 -3.98 -8.90 4.71
CA LEU A 28 -3.23 -7.77 4.16
C LEU A 28 -3.51 -7.53 2.66
N GLY A 29 -3.81 -8.58 1.89
CA GLY A 29 -4.05 -8.47 0.46
C GLY A 29 -2.85 -7.85 -0.25
N SER A 30 -3.05 -6.82 -1.09
CA SER A 30 -1.93 -6.12 -1.73
C SER A 30 -1.27 -5.05 -0.86
N LEU A 31 -1.81 -4.73 0.33
CA LEU A 31 -1.32 -3.63 1.17
C LEU A 31 0.06 -3.89 1.76
N TRP A 32 0.50 -5.14 1.83
CA TRP A 32 1.85 -5.48 2.33
C TRP A 32 2.95 -4.76 1.54
N LYS A 33 2.73 -4.51 0.24
CA LYS A 33 3.65 -3.81 -0.67
C LYS A 33 3.89 -2.37 -0.24
N LEU A 34 2.92 -1.73 0.41
CA LEU A 34 3.06 -0.36 0.90
C LEU A 34 4.11 -0.26 2.00
N PHE A 35 4.21 -1.27 2.86
CA PHE A 35 5.24 -1.29 3.90
C PHE A 35 6.62 -1.50 3.31
N VAL A 36 6.78 -2.40 2.33
CA VAL A 36 8.06 -2.56 1.63
C VAL A 36 8.44 -1.30 0.87
N TYR A 37 7.49 -0.72 0.12
CA TYR A 37 7.68 0.54 -0.60
C TYR A 37 8.12 1.68 0.34
N ALA A 38 7.42 1.83 1.46
CA ALA A 38 7.74 2.82 2.48
C ALA A 38 9.16 2.65 3.02
N TRP A 39 9.58 1.41 3.32
CA TRP A 39 10.94 1.12 3.75
C TRP A 39 11.96 1.50 2.68
N LEU A 40 11.74 1.11 1.42
CA LEU A 40 12.64 1.41 0.31
C LEU A 40 12.82 2.92 0.09
N VAL A 41 11.73 3.69 0.18
CA VAL A 41 11.78 5.15 0.00
C VAL A 41 12.42 5.84 1.20
N ASP A 42 12.01 5.51 2.43
CA ASP A 42 12.46 6.19 3.64
C ASP A 42 13.93 5.91 3.96
N THR A 43 14.45 4.75 3.54
CA THR A 43 15.87 4.38 3.69
C THR A 43 16.74 4.75 2.50
N ASP A 44 16.17 5.37 1.46
CA ASP A 44 16.83 5.62 0.16
C ASP A 44 17.53 4.35 -0.39
N ALA A 45 16.87 3.20 -0.22
CA ALA A 45 17.41 1.93 -0.68
C ALA A 45 17.58 1.96 -2.20
N ARG A 46 18.64 1.30 -2.67
CA ARG A 46 18.89 1.09 -4.10
C ARG A 46 18.72 -0.38 -4.43
N GLU A 47 17.72 -0.66 -5.26
CA GLU A 47 17.39 -1.97 -5.77
C GLU A 47 17.38 -1.95 -7.30
N PRO A 48 17.69 -3.08 -7.96
CA PRO A 48 17.53 -3.19 -9.41
C PRO A 48 16.05 -3.09 -9.80
N VAL A 49 15.79 -2.80 -11.08
CA VAL A 49 14.46 -3.00 -11.67
C VAL A 49 14.08 -4.48 -11.66
N TYR A 50 12.79 -4.79 -11.76
CA TYR A 50 12.34 -6.16 -11.99
C TYR A 50 12.27 -6.40 -13.50
N GLU A 51 12.97 -7.41 -13.99
CA GLU A 51 12.95 -7.82 -15.40
C GLU A 51 11.96 -8.96 -15.58
N CYS A 52 10.95 -8.76 -16.41
CA CYS A 52 9.98 -9.79 -16.75
C CYS A 52 10.60 -10.77 -17.76
N ARG A 53 10.70 -12.05 -17.40
CA ARG A 53 11.29 -13.08 -18.26
C ARG A 53 10.23 -13.94 -18.96
N GLY A 54 8.96 -13.77 -18.61
CA GLY A 54 7.87 -14.63 -19.03
C GLY A 54 7.80 -15.95 -18.25
N GLU A 55 8.50 -16.03 -17.11
CA GLU A 55 8.67 -17.27 -16.35
C GLU A 55 7.64 -17.41 -15.21
N SER A 56 7.05 -16.29 -14.76
CA SER A 56 6.02 -16.27 -13.72
C SER A 56 4.68 -15.75 -14.24
N LYS A 57 3.60 -16.46 -13.88
CA LYS A 57 2.22 -16.02 -14.18
C LYS A 57 1.87 -14.70 -13.50
N GLU A 58 2.57 -14.35 -12.42
CA GLU A 58 2.35 -13.09 -11.70
C GLU A 58 2.92 -11.87 -12.43
N GLU A 59 3.78 -12.07 -13.44
CA GLU A 59 4.32 -10.97 -14.27
C GLU A 59 3.24 -10.20 -15.03
N VAL A 60 2.03 -10.76 -15.17
CA VAL A 60 0.86 -10.04 -15.71
C VAL A 60 0.56 -8.74 -14.96
N TYR A 61 0.91 -8.67 -13.67
CA TYR A 61 0.78 -7.48 -12.82
C TYR A 61 2.05 -6.61 -12.82
N CYS A 62 3.04 -6.93 -13.65
CA CYS A 62 4.34 -6.28 -13.71
C CYS A 62 4.59 -5.70 -15.12
N CYS A 63 5.04 -6.53 -16.06
CA CYS A 63 5.49 -6.13 -17.39
C CYS A 63 5.40 -7.30 -18.39
N ASN A 64 5.52 -6.99 -19.68
CA ASN A 64 5.64 -8.03 -20.70
C ASN A 64 7.05 -8.65 -20.67
N ALA A 65 7.18 -9.90 -21.13
CA ALA A 65 8.48 -10.56 -21.23
C ALA A 65 9.49 -9.72 -22.05
N GLY A 66 10.71 -9.61 -21.54
CA GLY A 66 11.79 -8.78 -22.10
C GLY A 66 11.73 -7.30 -21.71
N GLN A 67 10.70 -6.88 -20.96
CA GLN A 67 10.62 -5.54 -20.38
C GLN A 67 11.03 -5.52 -18.90
N SER A 68 11.13 -4.33 -18.34
CA SER A 68 11.38 -4.14 -16.91
C SER A 68 10.41 -3.14 -16.29
N ILE A 69 10.31 -3.20 -14.97
CA ILE A 69 9.47 -2.31 -14.16
C ILE A 69 10.26 -1.79 -12.96
N GLY A 70 10.16 -0.49 -12.72
CA GLY A 70 10.74 0.19 -11.56
C GLY A 70 9.74 0.34 -10.40
N ARG A 71 10.24 0.76 -9.23
CA ARG A 71 9.52 0.82 -7.94
C ARG A 71 8.13 1.43 -8.02
N ASP A 72 8.03 2.64 -8.53
CA ASP A 72 6.76 3.38 -8.53
C ASP A 72 5.73 2.72 -9.46
N GLN A 73 6.14 2.35 -10.68
CA GLN A 73 5.26 1.63 -11.61
C GLN A 73 4.86 0.26 -11.06
N ALA A 74 5.76 -0.43 -10.36
CA ALA A 74 5.46 -1.71 -9.73
C ALA A 74 4.38 -1.54 -8.66
N LEU A 75 4.41 -0.45 -7.89
CA LEU A 75 3.36 -0.16 -6.92
C LEU A 75 2.02 0.10 -7.61
N VAL A 76 2.00 0.92 -8.67
CA VAL A 76 0.79 1.24 -9.45
C VAL A 76 0.15 -0.02 -10.04
N LYS A 77 0.95 -0.90 -10.65
CA LYS A 77 0.45 -2.15 -11.25
C LYS A 77 0.22 -3.26 -10.22
N SER A 78 0.50 -3.00 -8.94
CA SER A 78 0.44 -4.01 -7.87
C SER A 78 1.33 -5.23 -8.17
N CYS A 79 2.49 -5.02 -8.79
CA CYS A 79 3.48 -6.07 -9.08
C CYS A 79 4.06 -6.62 -7.76
N GLY A 80 3.60 -7.79 -7.32
CA GLY A 80 4.08 -8.44 -6.09
C GLY A 80 5.56 -8.82 -6.16
N LEU A 81 5.98 -9.38 -7.31
CA LEU A 81 7.34 -9.85 -7.58
C LEU A 81 8.40 -8.76 -7.38
N TYR A 82 8.07 -7.50 -7.66
CA TYR A 82 8.99 -6.38 -7.41
C TYR A 82 9.30 -6.23 -5.92
N PHE A 83 8.29 -6.35 -5.06
CA PHE A 83 8.40 -6.06 -3.63
C PHE A 83 8.80 -7.28 -2.79
N GLU A 84 9.04 -8.44 -3.40
CA GLU A 84 9.42 -9.64 -2.67
C GLU A 84 10.66 -9.40 -1.80
N PRO A 85 10.58 -9.59 -0.46
CA PRO A 85 11.70 -9.27 0.41
C PRO A 85 12.98 -10.06 0.10
N GLN A 86 12.82 -11.31 -0.38
CA GLN A 86 13.94 -12.17 -0.79
C GLN A 86 14.66 -11.62 -2.01
N ARG A 87 13.90 -11.20 -3.05
CA ARG A 87 14.45 -10.53 -4.24
C ARG A 87 15.21 -9.26 -3.87
N LEU A 88 14.64 -8.48 -2.96
CA LEU A 88 15.21 -7.20 -2.50
C LEU A 88 16.39 -7.38 -1.53
N GLY A 89 16.70 -8.61 -1.09
CA GLY A 89 17.77 -8.87 -0.14
C GLY A 89 17.53 -8.20 1.22
N LEU A 90 16.27 -8.02 1.64
CA LEU A 90 15.96 -7.32 2.88
C LEU A 90 16.46 -8.12 4.09
N SER A 91 17.30 -7.49 4.91
CA SER A 91 17.73 -8.06 6.19
C SER A 91 16.58 -8.03 7.21
N ALA A 92 16.26 -9.19 7.79
CA ALA A 92 15.23 -9.31 8.82
C ALA A 92 15.56 -8.48 10.08
N SER A 93 16.85 -8.32 10.43
CA SER A 93 17.24 -7.48 11.58
C SER A 93 16.99 -6.01 11.28
N ASN A 94 17.47 -5.52 10.13
CA ASN A 94 17.33 -4.11 9.75
C ASN A 94 15.86 -3.73 9.56
N TRP A 95 15.06 -4.64 9.00
CA TRP A 95 13.62 -4.49 8.89
C TRP A 95 12.97 -4.34 10.27
N ARG A 96 13.26 -5.27 11.19
CA ARG A 96 12.71 -5.26 12.55
C ARG A 96 13.08 -3.98 13.28
N ASP A 97 14.35 -3.60 13.28
CA ASP A 97 14.84 -2.41 13.97
C ASP A 97 14.17 -1.13 13.43
N TYR A 98 14.04 -1.03 12.10
CA TYR A 98 13.38 0.09 11.44
C TYR A 98 11.92 0.27 11.87
N TRP A 99 11.15 -0.83 11.87
CA TRP A 99 9.72 -0.77 12.22
C TRP A 99 9.48 -0.69 13.72
N GLN A 100 10.34 -1.31 14.53
CA GLN A 100 10.27 -1.20 15.99
C GLN A 100 10.55 0.23 16.47
N ALA A 101 11.53 0.93 15.87
CA ALA A 101 11.77 2.34 16.15
C ALA A 101 10.56 3.24 15.87
N ARG A 102 9.64 2.78 15.01
CA ARG A 102 8.39 3.45 14.63
C ARG A 102 7.17 2.92 15.40
N GLN A 103 7.38 2.12 16.44
CA GLN A 103 6.33 1.52 17.25
C GLN A 103 5.30 0.72 16.41
N ALA A 104 5.79 0.07 15.35
CA ALA A 104 4.94 -0.75 14.49
C ALA A 104 4.36 -1.96 15.25
N PRO A 105 3.18 -2.45 14.82
CA PRO A 105 2.58 -3.64 15.41
C PRO A 105 3.42 -4.90 15.12
N ALA A 106 3.30 -5.91 15.98
CA ALA A 106 4.12 -7.11 15.94
C ALA A 106 4.11 -7.84 14.58
N TRP A 107 2.96 -7.88 13.90
CA TRP A 107 2.83 -8.52 12.58
C TRP A 107 3.65 -7.83 11.47
N LEU A 108 4.07 -6.58 11.68
CA LEU A 108 4.92 -5.85 10.75
C LEU A 108 6.42 -6.04 11.07
N LEU A 109 6.76 -6.46 12.29
CA LEU A 109 8.16 -6.60 12.72
C LEU A 109 8.85 -7.83 12.14
N ASP A 110 8.08 -8.83 11.73
CA ASP A 110 8.62 -10.08 11.19
C ASP A 110 8.39 -10.16 9.68
N LEU A 111 9.48 -10.15 8.91
CA LEU A 111 9.44 -10.10 7.45
C LEU A 111 8.70 -11.30 6.83
N PRO A 112 8.83 -12.55 7.34
CA PRO A 112 8.07 -13.69 6.84
C PRO A 112 6.56 -13.58 7.04
N THR A 113 6.07 -12.78 8.00
CA THR A 113 4.63 -12.60 8.21
C THR A 113 4.04 -11.55 7.28
N LEU A 114 4.86 -10.84 6.49
CA LEU A 114 4.41 -9.81 5.57
C LEU A 114 3.92 -10.43 4.23
N GLN A 115 2.79 -11.13 4.28
CA GLN A 115 2.22 -11.86 3.15
C GLN A 115 0.74 -11.50 2.92
N PRO A 116 0.21 -11.63 1.68
CA PRO A 116 -1.17 -11.28 1.38
C PRO A 116 -2.23 -11.92 2.29
N GLN A 117 -2.02 -13.16 2.69
CA GLN A 117 -2.96 -13.97 3.48
C GLN A 117 -2.89 -13.70 4.99
N THR A 118 -1.89 -12.96 5.46
CA THR A 118 -1.71 -12.66 6.89
C THR A 118 -2.90 -11.87 7.41
N GLN A 119 -3.61 -12.44 8.38
CA GLN A 119 -4.71 -11.79 9.08
C GLN A 119 -4.15 -10.80 10.09
N VAL A 120 -4.57 -9.54 9.98
CA VAL A 120 -4.13 -8.47 10.89
C VAL A 120 -5.33 -7.69 11.44
N PRO A 121 -5.25 -7.19 12.70
CA PRO A 121 -6.33 -6.41 13.26
C PRO A 121 -6.53 -5.13 12.46
N VAL A 122 -7.75 -4.87 11.98
CA VAL A 122 -8.04 -3.75 11.09
C VAL A 122 -7.68 -2.42 11.76
N VAL A 123 -7.89 -2.30 13.07
CA VAL A 123 -7.48 -1.13 13.86
C VAL A 123 -5.96 -0.89 13.81
N GLN A 124 -5.14 -1.95 13.87
CA GLN A 124 -3.68 -1.82 13.82
C GLN A 124 -3.21 -1.49 12.40
N LEU A 125 -3.82 -2.12 11.39
CA LEU A 125 -3.53 -1.84 9.98
C LEU A 125 -3.80 -0.36 9.65
N LEU A 126 -4.97 0.16 10.02
CA LEU A 126 -5.33 1.55 9.75
C LEU A 126 -4.42 2.55 10.49
N LYS A 127 -4.03 2.24 11.74
CA LYS A 127 -3.04 3.04 12.47
C LYS A 127 -1.67 3.04 11.78
N ALA A 128 -1.18 1.88 11.37
CA ALA A 128 0.11 1.76 10.68
C ALA A 128 0.11 2.49 9.32
N LEU A 129 -0.99 2.42 8.56
CA LEU A 129 -1.15 3.14 7.30
C LEU A 129 -1.23 4.67 7.52
N ALA A 130 -1.87 5.12 8.60
CA ALA A 130 -2.01 6.55 8.90
C ALA A 130 -0.65 7.22 9.20
N THR A 131 0.32 6.47 9.71
CA THR A 131 1.68 6.95 10.01
C THR A 131 2.74 6.32 9.10
N LEU A 132 2.33 5.86 7.92
CA LEU A 132 3.24 5.17 7.00
C LEU A 132 4.40 6.11 6.59
N PRO A 133 5.67 5.65 6.67
CA PRO A 133 6.79 6.39 6.10
C PRO A 133 6.60 6.58 4.59
N ALA A 134 7.10 7.69 4.03
CA ALA A 134 6.90 8.03 2.63
C ALA A 134 5.42 8.06 2.15
N GLN A 135 4.45 8.27 3.05
CA GLN A 135 3.02 8.28 2.71
C GLN A 135 2.70 9.26 1.57
N GLU A 136 3.29 10.45 1.57
CA GLU A 136 3.05 11.44 0.50
C GLU A 136 3.51 10.94 -0.88
N GLN A 137 4.63 10.24 -0.95
CA GLN A 137 5.12 9.68 -2.20
C GLN A 137 4.28 8.49 -2.65
N ALA A 138 3.94 7.58 -1.73
CA ALA A 138 3.03 6.47 -2.02
C ALA A 138 1.66 6.98 -2.51
N ARG A 139 1.11 8.02 -1.87
CA ARG A 139 -0.13 8.68 -2.31
C ARG A 139 0.00 9.25 -3.71
N ARG A 140 1.07 10.01 -3.99
CA ARG A 140 1.33 10.59 -5.32
C ARG A 140 1.37 9.52 -6.40
N VAL A 141 2.12 8.43 -6.17
CA VAL A 141 2.25 7.32 -7.12
C VAL A 141 0.92 6.62 -7.33
N LEU A 142 0.15 6.38 -6.27
CA LEU A 142 -1.15 5.71 -6.36
C LEU A 142 -2.28 6.59 -6.94
N LEU A 143 -2.10 7.91 -7.06
CA LEU A 143 -3.05 8.75 -7.80
C LEU A 143 -3.16 8.27 -9.25
N ASP A 144 -2.07 7.80 -9.86
CA ASP A 144 -2.10 7.28 -11.22
C ASP A 144 -3.03 6.06 -11.35
N VAL A 145 -3.16 5.24 -10.30
CA VAL A 145 -4.14 4.14 -10.27
C VAL A 145 -5.56 4.70 -10.31
N ALA A 146 -5.87 5.72 -9.51
CA ALA A 146 -7.21 6.32 -9.50
C ALA A 146 -7.56 7.00 -10.83
N LEU A 147 -6.55 7.60 -11.49
CA LEU A 147 -6.70 8.27 -12.77
C LEU A 147 -6.74 7.30 -13.96
N SER A 148 -6.10 6.13 -13.85
CA SER A 148 -6.06 5.12 -14.93
C SER A 148 -7.13 4.04 -14.80
N ALA A 149 -7.56 3.69 -13.57
CA ALA A 149 -8.63 2.72 -13.31
C ALA A 149 -10.02 3.32 -13.52
N ALA A 150 -10.14 4.65 -13.41
CA ALA A 150 -11.29 5.36 -13.95
C ALA A 150 -11.00 5.64 -15.42
N ASP A 151 -11.78 5.08 -16.35
CA ASP A 151 -11.86 5.56 -17.73
C ASP A 151 -12.37 7.02 -17.79
N GLY A 152 -11.63 7.98 -17.23
CA GLY A 152 -11.96 9.41 -17.12
C GLY A 152 -13.27 9.77 -16.40
N ARG A 153 -14.13 8.79 -16.08
CA ARG A 153 -15.55 9.00 -15.71
C ARG A 153 -15.81 9.11 -14.21
N LEU A 154 -15.05 8.41 -13.36
CA LEU A 154 -15.33 8.36 -11.91
C LEU A 154 -14.71 9.51 -11.10
N VAL A 155 -13.76 10.28 -11.66
CA VAL A 155 -13.21 11.47 -11.01
C VAL A 155 -14.29 12.55 -10.85
N GLY A 156 -15.30 12.59 -11.72
CA GLY A 156 -16.45 13.49 -11.60
C GLY A 156 -17.45 13.11 -10.50
N GLU A 157 -17.54 11.83 -10.13
CA GLU A 157 -18.52 11.29 -9.18
C GLU A 157 -18.05 11.37 -7.72
N LEU A 158 -16.72 11.35 -7.48
CA LEU A 158 -16.13 11.43 -6.14
C LEU A 158 -16.01 12.87 -5.57
N GLY A 159 -16.61 13.86 -6.24
CA GLY A 159 -16.78 15.19 -5.66
C GLY A 159 -15.51 16.05 -5.54
N SER A 160 -14.42 15.70 -6.22
CA SER A 160 -13.29 16.62 -6.43
C SER A 160 -13.67 17.69 -7.46
N ARG A 161 -14.57 18.60 -7.06
CA ARG A 161 -14.72 19.87 -7.77
C ARG A 161 -13.39 20.59 -7.67
N LEU A 162 -12.63 20.55 -8.76
CA LEU A 162 -11.43 21.31 -9.00
C LEU A 162 -11.78 22.80 -8.75
N ARG A 163 -11.50 23.30 -7.53
CA ARG A 163 -11.67 24.71 -7.20
C ARG A 163 -10.46 25.44 -7.77
N VAL A 164 -10.58 25.85 -9.03
CA VAL A 164 -9.71 26.88 -9.59
C VAL A 164 -10.08 28.18 -8.89
N LYS A 165 -9.19 28.71 -8.05
CA LYS A 165 -9.25 30.11 -7.65
C LYS A 165 -8.77 30.93 -8.85
N THR A 166 -9.67 31.64 -9.50
CA THR A 166 -9.31 32.79 -10.33
C THR A 166 -9.30 34.02 -9.42
N TRP A 167 -8.18 34.73 -9.36
CA TRP A 167 -8.10 36.09 -8.83
C TRP A 167 -8.73 37.06 -9.82
#